data_AF-A0A7X9GAF9-F1
#
_entry.id   AF-A0A7X9GAF9-F1
#
_cell.length_a   1.000
_cell.length_b   1.000
_cell.length_c   1.000
_cell.angle_alpha   90.00
_cell.angle_beta   90.00
_cell.angle_gamma   90.00
#
_symmetry.space_group_name_H-M   'P 1'
#
loop_
_entity.id
_entity.type
_entity.pdbx_description
1 polymer ?
#
loop_
_entity_poly.entity_id
_entity_poly.type
_entity_poly.pdbx_seq_one_letter_code
_entity_poly.pdbx_strand_id
1 'polypeptide(L)' 'MVNKNFKAMLVSETENKEYKREIVKRHIDDLPEGEVLINVKYSSLNYKDA' A
#
# COMPACT_ATOMS: atom_id res chain seq x y z
N MET A 1 -3.17 19.57 -9.59
CA MET A 1 -2.33 18.40 -9.91
C MET A 1 -3.22 17.17 -9.88
N VAL A 2 -3.04 16.24 -10.82
CA VAL A 2 -4.01 15.17 -11.10
C VAL A 2 -4.15 14.26 -9.88
N ASN A 3 -5.38 14.16 -9.36
CA ASN A 3 -5.79 13.35 -8.22
C ASN A 3 -5.68 11.84 -8.58
N LYS A 4 -4.44 11.33 -8.59
CA LYS A 4 -4.12 9.99 -9.11
C LYS A 4 -4.32 8.97 -8.00
N ASN A 5 -5.25 8.06 -8.26
CA ASN A 5 -5.50 6.91 -7.41
C ASN A 5 -4.65 5.72 -7.85
N PHE A 6 -4.17 4.93 -6.89
CA PHE A 6 -3.48 3.67 -7.14
C PHE A 6 -4.04 2.56 -6.25
N LYS A 7 -3.81 1.30 -6.64
CA LYS A 7 -4.18 0.14 -5.83
C LYS A 7 -3.01 -0.22 -4.90
N ALA A 8 -3.31 -0.53 -3.65
CA ALA A 8 -2.33 -0.99 -2.67
C ALA A 8 -2.88 -2.20 -1.91
N MET A 9 -2.01 -3.10 -1.48
CA MET A 9 -2.34 -4.09 -0.46
C MET A 9 -2.12 -3.43 0.91
N LEU A 10 -3.18 -3.31 1.71
CA LEU A 10 -3.13 -2.74 3.05
C LEU A 10 -3.28 -3.86 4.09
N VAL A 11 -2.43 -3.81 5.11
CA VAL A 11 -2.52 -4.67 6.29
C VAL A 11 -2.96 -3.81 7.46
N SER A 12 -4.07 -4.17 8.09
CA SER A 12 -4.61 -3.46 9.25
C SER A 12 -4.82 -4.42 10.40
N GLU A 13 -4.51 -3.98 11.61
CA GLU A 13 -4.88 -4.68 12.84
C GLU A 13 -6.34 -4.37 13.18
N THR A 14 -7.14 -5.40 13.43
CA THR A 14 -8.53 -5.27 13.87
C THR A 14 -8.61 -5.27 15.40
N GLU A 15 -9.76 -4.86 15.95
CA GLU A 15 -9.99 -4.84 17.41
C GLU A 15 -9.79 -6.21 18.08
N ASN A 16 -9.92 -7.31 17.32
CA ASN A 16 -9.72 -8.67 17.79
C ASN A 16 -8.26 -9.15 17.73
N LYS A 17 -7.28 -8.26 17.50
CA LYS A 17 -5.86 -8.59 17.26
C LYS A 17 -5.62 -9.49 16.05
N GLU A 18 -6.55 -9.46 15.08
CA GLU A 18 -6.38 -10.15 13.81
C GLU A 18 -5.84 -9.19 12.75
N TYR A 19 -4.92 -9.66 11.91
CA TYR A 19 -4.40 -8.90 10.77
C TYR A 19 -5.24 -9.15 9.51
N LYS A 20 -5.92 -8.12 9.04
CA LYS A 20 -6.70 -8.15 7.80
C LYS A 20 -5.85 -7.61 6.66
N ARG A 21 -5.82 -8.34 5.54
CA ARG A 21 -5.15 -7.95 4.28
C ARG A 21 -6.17 -7.70 3.19
N GLU A 22 -6.14 -6.53 2.57
CA GLU A 22 -7.09 -6.18 1.52
C GLU A 22 -6.48 -5.27 0.43
N ILE A 23 -7.02 -5.35 -0.79
CA ILE A 23 -6.65 -4.45 -1.88
C ILE A 23 -7.53 -3.20 -1.81
N VAL A 24 -6.93 -2.06 -1.54
CA VAL A 24 -7.60 -0.76 -1.41
C VAL A 24 -7.17 0.21 -2.51
N LYS A 25 -7.95 1.27 -2.74
CA LYS A 25 -7.53 2.43 -3.52
C LYS A 25 -6.97 3.49 -2.58
N ARG A 26 -5.81 4.06 -2.90
CA ARG A 26 -5.18 5.16 -2.16
C ARG A 26 -4.79 6.30 -3.09
N HIS A 27 -4.59 7.47 -2.49
CA HIS A 27 -4.16 8.66 -3.22
C HIS A 27 -2.65 8.83 -3.16
N ILE A 28 -2.04 9.38 -4.22
CA ILE A 28 -0.59 9.66 -4.24
C ILE A 28 -0.18 10.58 -3.08
N ASP A 29 -1.04 11.52 -2.68
CA ASP A 29 -0.78 12.44 -1.56
C ASP A 29 -0.75 11.72 -0.20
N ASP A 30 -1.22 10.46 -0.13
CA ASP A 30 -1.12 9.65 1.09
C ASP A 30 0.25 8.95 1.24
N LEU A 31 1.14 9.10 0.24
CA LEU A 31 2.50 8.61 0.31
C LEU A 31 3.35 9.55 1.18
N PRO A 32 4.32 9.01 1.94
CA PRO A 32 5.27 9.83 2.67
C PRO A 32 6.12 10.68 1.71
N GLU A 33 6.71 11.76 2.24
CA GLU A 33 7.63 12.60 1.49
C GLU A 33 8.84 11.80 0.97
N GLY A 34 9.25 12.09 -0.26
CA GLY A 34 10.40 11.44 -0.90
C GLY A 34 10.78 12.13 -2.21
N GLU A 35 12.04 11.94 -2.62
CA GLU A 35 12.61 12.61 -3.80
C GLU A 35 12.21 11.96 -5.13
N VAL A 36 11.85 10.67 -5.11
CA VAL A 36 11.58 9.86 -6.30
C VAL A 36 10.26 9.11 -6.16
N LEU A 37 9.39 9.24 -7.17
CA LEU A 37 8.14 8.50 -7.28
C LEU A 37 8.30 7.31 -8.26
N ILE A 38 8.01 6.09 -7.80
CA ILE A 38 8.15 4.87 -8.59
C ILE A 38 6.77 4.26 -8.90
N ASN A 39 6.54 3.93 -10.18
CA ASN A 39 5.37 3.17 -10.61
C ASN A 39 5.69 1.66 -10.62
N VAL A 40 5.46 1.00 -9.49
CA VAL A 40 5.76 -0.44 -9.31
C VAL A 40 4.99 -1.30 -10.31
N LYS A 41 5.72 -2.06 -11.13
CA LYS A 41 5.15 -3.02 -12.09
C LYS A 41 5.09 -4.45 -11.55
N TYR A 42 6.07 -4.81 -10.75
CA TYR A 42 6.22 -6.14 -10.19
C TYR A 42 6.76 -6.02 -8.76
N SER A 43 6.30 -6.93 -7.90
CA SER A 43 6.83 -7.17 -6.57
C SER A 43 6.78 -8.67 -6.31
N SER A 44 7.65 -9.18 -5.45
CA SER A 44 7.58 -10.56 -4.96
C SER A 44 6.89 -10.60 -3.60
N LEU A 45 6.45 -11.80 -3.22
CA LEU A 45 6.11 -12.14 -1.84
C LEU A 45 7.31 -12.87 -1.23
N ASN A 46 7.83 -12.36 -0.12
CA ASN A 46 8.96 -12.93 0.60
C ASN A 46 8.49 -13.51 1.93
N TYR A 47 9.30 -14.39 2.54
CA TYR A 47 8.99 -14.97 3.84
C TYR A 47 8.81 -13.91 4.95
N LYS A 48 9.48 -12.76 4.82
CA LYS A 48 9.38 -11.64 5.78
C LYS A 48 8.07 -10.84 5.67
N ASP A 49 7.28 -11.07 4.63
CA ASP A 49 6.02 -10.36 4.40
C ASP A 49 4.81 -11.09 5.02
N ALA A 50 5.03 -12.28 5.60
CA ALA A 50 4.01 -13.17 6.14
C ALA A 50 3.82 -13.04 7.65
#